data_AF-A0AAD3CIY0-F1
#
_entry.id   AF-A0AAD3CIY0-F1
#
_cell.length_a   1.000
_cell.length_b   1.000
_cell.length_c   1.000
_cell.angle_alpha   90.00
_cell.angle_beta   90.00
_cell.angle_gamma   90.00
#
_symmetry.space_group_name_H-M   'P 1'
#
loop_
_entity.id
_entity.type
_entity.pdbx_description
1 polymer ?
#
loop_
_entity_poly.entity_id
_entity_poly.type
_entity_poly.pdbx_seq_one_letter_code
_entity_poly.pdbx_strand_id
1 'polypeptide(L)'
;MRPGVIYFSIFIWLVFTGGRFTAPFLQAVAGFDDALVGVVIAGQVLIASFLGSIGAVFADRLELKYPERGRVILLSFCIIFGSFSFQFHSLVRFMFGNENEKNETISDESRMRNEHLCTTFHVITRLFYAGFSSIIFPVLDGITLSYLRKHHCNNTASYGQERLFGAVAWAIASLIIGPILDRFNYDIFFISCPVGAIICLLTFAKYTKDSIKFSKECEQIEDKVELSEMKKEVSYEDDAPPVTVQNFELEKERTHSESLHEDNFSKKEITSFMLLKMMLSTCTAYGFVTSAWALNMGMSVVENLIFLYFEELGGTNAICALTVFVTVIFEIPIFHYAPQFLAYFGAEKLQIIACLAYVIRVVGYTLVPKQHMALILLFEPLHGVTYACSKTAAVEFAARITPEGREASGQGILSMLLGIGSVVGLSLGGWIEETFGAKILYRSYALIVTIGLVIFSVAMSKQKCTSSTKYDKIETATENKDFEDVNHTHVI
;
A
#
# COMPACT_ATOMS: atom_id res chain seq x y z
N MET A 1 16.24 -14.14 -13.20
CA MET A 1 15.19 -13.16 -13.58
C MET A 1 15.04 -12.11 -12.47
N ARG A 2 14.68 -10.87 -12.79
CA ARG A 2 14.44 -9.81 -11.78
C ARG A 2 13.02 -9.88 -11.17
N PRO A 3 12.82 -9.48 -9.90
CA PRO A 3 11.51 -9.41 -9.25
C PRO A 3 10.48 -8.53 -9.98
N GLY A 4 10.91 -7.49 -10.70
CA GLY A 4 10.03 -6.63 -11.51
C GLY A 4 9.15 -7.40 -12.50
N VAL A 5 9.61 -8.55 -13.01
CA VAL A 5 8.79 -9.41 -13.89
C VAL A 5 7.64 -10.07 -13.11
N ILE A 6 7.86 -10.41 -11.83
CA ILE A 6 6.81 -10.91 -10.93
C ILE A 6 5.76 -9.82 -10.70
N TYR A 7 6.18 -8.59 -10.38
CA TYR A 7 5.27 -7.42 -10.28
C TYR A 7 4.43 -7.27 -11.54
N PHE A 8 5.08 -7.31 -12.71
CA PHE A 8 4.41 -7.17 -13.99
C PHE A 8 3.27 -8.20 -14.18
N SER A 9 3.56 -9.49 -13.92
CA SER A 9 2.57 -10.57 -14.03
C SER A 9 1.40 -10.43 -13.05
N ILE A 10 1.69 -10.07 -11.79
CA ILE A 10 0.68 -9.95 -10.73
C ILE A 10 -0.27 -8.78 -11.02
N PHE A 11 0.26 -7.65 -11.46
CA PHE A 11 -0.57 -6.50 -11.77
C PHE A 11 -1.47 -6.73 -12.99
N ILE A 12 -1.02 -7.51 -13.99
CA ILE A 12 -1.92 -8.00 -15.05
C ILE A 12 -3.05 -8.84 -14.47
N TRP A 13 -2.71 -9.80 -13.60
CA TRP A 13 -3.73 -10.64 -12.94
C TRP A 13 -4.72 -9.81 -12.13
N LEU A 14 -4.26 -8.81 -11.39
CA LEU A 14 -5.15 -7.92 -10.62
C LEU A 14 -6.17 -7.21 -11.52
N VAL A 15 -5.73 -6.67 -12.66
CA VAL A 15 -6.64 -6.07 -13.66
C VAL A 15 -7.63 -7.10 -14.20
N PHE A 16 -7.16 -8.32 -14.49
CA PHE A 16 -8.00 -9.41 -14.99
C PHE A 16 -8.95 -10.01 -13.95
N THR A 17 -8.84 -9.60 -12.69
CA THR A 17 -9.74 -9.94 -11.58
C THR A 17 -10.54 -8.71 -11.10
N GLY A 18 -10.89 -7.82 -12.03
CA GLY A 18 -11.71 -6.64 -11.79
C GLY A 18 -10.92 -5.34 -11.73
N GLY A 19 -9.76 -5.31 -11.06
CA GLY A 19 -8.98 -4.08 -10.89
C GLY A 19 -9.84 -2.90 -10.42
N ARG A 20 -9.75 -1.75 -11.11
CA ARG A 20 -10.61 -0.57 -10.88
C ARG A 20 -12.08 -0.77 -11.27
N PHE A 21 -12.40 -1.80 -12.05
CA PHE A 21 -13.75 -2.13 -12.49
C PHE A 21 -14.52 -3.01 -11.50
N THR A 22 -13.99 -3.24 -10.29
CA THR A 22 -14.62 -4.10 -9.29
C THR A 22 -16.04 -3.64 -8.93
N ALA A 23 -16.26 -2.35 -8.69
CA ALA A 23 -17.57 -1.83 -8.32
C ALA A 23 -18.61 -2.00 -9.45
N PRO A 24 -18.35 -1.52 -10.68
CA PRO A 24 -19.23 -1.81 -11.82
C PRO A 24 -19.45 -3.32 -12.07
N PHE A 25 -18.42 -4.14 -11.91
CA PHE A 25 -18.54 -5.60 -12.01
C PHE A 25 -19.53 -6.16 -10.99
N LEU A 26 -19.51 -5.69 -9.74
CA LEU A 26 -20.42 -6.15 -8.70
C LEU A 26 -21.86 -5.72 -8.96
N GLN A 27 -22.10 -4.50 -9.45
CA GLN A 27 -23.43 -4.10 -9.89
C GLN A 27 -23.93 -4.96 -11.05
N ALA A 28 -23.11 -5.12 -12.09
CA ALA A 28 -23.52 -5.80 -13.32
C ALA A 28 -23.67 -7.33 -13.17
N VAL A 29 -22.82 -7.98 -12.36
CA VAL A 29 -22.80 -9.44 -12.22
C VAL A 29 -23.55 -9.91 -10.99
N ALA A 30 -23.45 -9.18 -9.87
CA ALA A 30 -24.04 -9.59 -8.59
C ALA A 30 -25.31 -8.80 -8.23
N GLY A 31 -25.68 -7.77 -9.00
CA GLY A 31 -26.90 -6.98 -8.76
C GLY A 31 -26.83 -6.16 -7.47
N PHE A 32 -25.63 -5.79 -7.02
CA PHE A 32 -25.47 -5.02 -5.78
C PHE A 32 -25.90 -3.57 -5.98
N ASP A 33 -26.56 -3.01 -4.97
CA ASP A 33 -26.73 -1.56 -4.83
C ASP A 33 -25.41 -0.89 -4.39
N ASP A 34 -25.37 0.45 -4.47
CA ASP A 34 -24.16 1.22 -4.19
C ASP A 34 -23.69 1.10 -2.74
N ALA A 35 -24.61 1.04 -1.78
CA ALA A 35 -24.26 0.84 -0.38
C ALA A 35 -23.61 -0.53 -0.14
N LEU A 36 -24.17 -1.59 -0.71
CA LEU A 36 -23.62 -2.93 -0.59
C LEU A 36 -22.27 -3.04 -1.29
N VAL A 37 -22.09 -2.43 -2.47
CA VAL A 37 -20.77 -2.34 -3.11
C VAL A 37 -19.77 -1.66 -2.16
N GLY A 38 -20.14 -0.50 -1.59
CA GLY A 38 -19.31 0.23 -0.63
C GLY A 38 -18.92 -0.62 0.59
N VAL A 39 -19.89 -1.27 1.24
CA VAL A 39 -19.68 -2.10 2.42
C VAL A 39 -18.84 -3.34 2.12
N VAL A 40 -19.06 -4.00 0.97
CA VAL A 40 -18.29 -5.18 0.58
C VAL A 40 -16.83 -4.81 0.36
N ILE A 41 -16.55 -3.76 -0.41
CA ILE A 41 -15.18 -3.30 -0.66
C ILE A 41 -14.53 -2.81 0.65
N ALA A 42 -15.28 -2.14 1.53
CA ALA A 42 -14.80 -1.78 2.87
C ALA A 42 -14.39 -3.03 3.68
N GLY A 43 -15.19 -4.09 3.61
CA GLY A 43 -14.87 -5.39 4.20
C GLY A 43 -13.58 -6.00 3.63
N GLN A 44 -13.34 -5.85 2.32
CA GLN A 44 -12.08 -6.30 1.71
C GLN A 44 -10.87 -5.53 2.23
N VAL A 45 -10.97 -4.20 2.36
CA VAL A 45 -9.90 -3.35 2.92
C VAL A 45 -9.61 -3.72 4.38
N LEU A 46 -10.66 -3.99 5.16
CA LEU A 46 -10.52 -4.43 6.54
C LEU A 46 -9.76 -5.76 6.62
N ILE A 47 -10.20 -6.77 5.87
CA ILE A 47 -9.53 -8.07 5.79
C ILE A 47 -8.08 -7.91 5.37
N ALA A 48 -7.83 -7.09 4.35
CA ALA A 48 -6.48 -6.88 3.82
C ALA A 48 -5.53 -6.26 4.84
N SER A 49 -6.04 -5.35 5.67
CA SER A 49 -5.27 -4.68 6.72
C SER A 49 -4.77 -5.67 7.80
N PHE A 50 -5.54 -6.72 8.10
CA PHE A 50 -5.17 -7.74 9.08
C PHE A 50 -4.37 -8.91 8.47
N LEU A 51 -4.87 -9.50 7.39
CA LEU A 51 -4.29 -10.72 6.82
C LEU A 51 -2.98 -10.47 6.07
N GLY A 52 -2.76 -9.29 5.50
CA GLY A 52 -1.50 -8.98 4.82
C GLY A 52 -0.28 -9.12 5.76
N SER A 53 -0.39 -8.61 6.99
CA SER A 53 0.67 -8.70 7.99
C SER A 53 0.92 -10.14 8.47
N ILE A 54 -0.16 -10.90 8.72
CA ILE A 54 -0.06 -12.31 9.13
C ILE A 54 0.55 -13.16 8.01
N GLY A 55 0.13 -12.91 6.77
CA GLY A 55 0.62 -13.57 5.57
C GLY A 55 2.12 -13.35 5.36
N ALA A 56 2.62 -12.13 5.60
CA ALA A 56 4.05 -11.83 5.52
C ALA A 56 4.88 -12.67 6.50
N VAL A 57 4.45 -12.76 7.77
CA VAL A 57 5.12 -13.58 8.80
C VAL A 57 5.10 -15.06 8.42
N PHE A 58 3.97 -15.55 7.89
CA PHE A 58 3.88 -16.92 7.40
C PHE A 58 4.82 -17.18 6.21
N ALA A 59 4.93 -16.21 5.30
CA ALA A 59 5.83 -16.30 4.15
C ALA A 59 7.30 -16.40 4.57
N ASP A 60 7.71 -15.64 5.58
CA ASP A 60 9.07 -15.69 6.12
C ASP A 60 9.38 -17.04 6.75
N ARG A 61 8.44 -17.61 7.52
CA ARG A 61 8.58 -18.97 8.07
C ARG A 61 8.68 -20.03 6.96
N LEU A 62 7.90 -19.87 5.89
CA LEU A 62 7.92 -20.80 4.78
C LEU A 62 9.23 -20.68 3.97
N GLU A 63 9.77 -19.46 3.83
CA GLU A 63 11.07 -19.21 3.21
C GLU A 63 12.22 -19.86 3.98
N LEU A 64 12.20 -19.79 5.32
CA LEU A 64 13.17 -20.48 6.17
C LEU A 64 13.13 -22.00 5.98
N LYS A 65 11.93 -22.56 5.80
CA LYS A 65 11.75 -24.01 5.58
C LYS A 65 12.15 -24.44 4.16
N TYR A 66 11.87 -23.61 3.17
CA TYR A 66 12.14 -23.87 1.76
C TYR A 66 12.83 -22.66 1.12
N PRO A 67 14.17 -22.52 1.26
CA PRO A 67 14.90 -21.38 0.73
C PRO A 67 14.68 -21.20 -0.77
N GLU A 68 14.54 -19.95 -1.22
CA GLU A 68 14.29 -19.54 -2.62
C GLU A 68 12.95 -19.99 -3.21
N ARG A 69 12.13 -20.72 -2.44
CA ARG A 69 10.88 -21.31 -2.91
C ARG A 69 9.69 -20.92 -2.03
N GLY A 70 9.89 -20.76 -0.72
CA GLY A 70 8.82 -20.64 0.26
C GLY A 70 7.86 -19.49 -0.05
N ARG A 71 8.38 -18.27 -0.22
CA ARG A 71 7.58 -17.09 -0.59
C ARG A 71 6.86 -17.27 -1.92
N VAL A 72 7.52 -17.86 -2.92
CA VAL A 72 6.91 -18.08 -4.24
C VAL A 72 5.81 -19.16 -4.21
N ILE A 73 5.95 -20.19 -3.38
CA ILE A 73 4.92 -21.20 -3.14
C ILE A 73 3.67 -20.55 -2.54
N LEU A 74 3.83 -19.72 -1.51
CA LEU A 74 2.71 -19.00 -0.91
C LEU A 74 2.07 -18.04 -1.92
N LEU A 75 2.88 -17.33 -2.71
CA LEU A 75 2.40 -16.43 -3.75
C LEU A 75 1.57 -17.18 -4.81
N SER A 76 2.04 -18.37 -5.22
CA SER A 76 1.32 -19.26 -6.15
C SER A 76 -0.02 -19.71 -5.56
N PHE A 77 -0.03 -20.08 -4.29
CA PHE A 77 -1.25 -20.45 -3.56
C PHE A 77 -2.25 -19.29 -3.52
N CYS A 78 -1.80 -18.07 -3.20
CA CYS A 78 -2.66 -16.89 -3.22
C CYS A 78 -3.25 -16.58 -4.60
N ILE A 79 -2.46 -16.70 -5.68
CA ILE A 79 -2.96 -16.49 -7.04
C ILE A 79 -4.01 -17.55 -7.42
N ILE A 80 -3.76 -18.83 -7.10
CA ILE A 80 -4.68 -19.93 -7.41
C ILE A 80 -6.01 -19.74 -6.67
N PHE A 81 -5.97 -19.60 -5.35
CA PHE A 81 -7.18 -19.47 -4.53
C PHE A 81 -7.89 -18.13 -4.74
N GLY A 82 -7.15 -17.04 -4.95
CA GLY A 82 -7.72 -15.77 -5.38
C GLY A 82 -8.46 -15.90 -6.72
N SER A 83 -7.87 -16.60 -7.69
CA SER A 83 -8.51 -16.82 -8.99
C SER A 83 -9.76 -17.70 -8.87
N PHE A 84 -9.71 -18.79 -8.10
CA PHE A 84 -10.89 -19.64 -7.85
C PHE A 84 -11.99 -18.86 -7.16
N SER A 85 -11.65 -18.06 -6.14
CA SER A 85 -12.58 -17.16 -5.50
C SER A 85 -13.24 -16.27 -6.54
N PHE A 86 -12.47 -15.57 -7.37
CA PHE A 86 -13.06 -14.71 -8.40
C PHE A 86 -13.99 -15.47 -9.36
N GLN A 87 -13.59 -16.67 -9.80
CA GLN A 87 -14.39 -17.52 -10.68
C GLN A 87 -15.70 -18.00 -10.07
N PHE A 88 -15.77 -18.15 -8.74
CA PHE A 88 -17.00 -18.56 -8.07
C PHE A 88 -18.15 -17.56 -8.25
N HIS A 89 -17.90 -16.30 -8.64
CA HIS A 89 -18.98 -15.41 -9.08
C HIS A 89 -19.77 -15.98 -10.28
N SER A 90 -19.13 -16.69 -11.21
CA SER A 90 -19.84 -17.33 -12.33
C SER A 90 -20.69 -18.53 -11.88
N LEU A 91 -20.24 -19.26 -10.85
CA LEU A 91 -20.92 -20.44 -10.33
C LEU A 91 -22.29 -20.08 -9.72
N VAL A 92 -22.43 -18.87 -9.17
CA VAL A 92 -23.70 -18.37 -8.63
C VAL A 92 -24.80 -18.38 -9.70
N ARG A 93 -24.50 -17.95 -10.93
CA ARG A 93 -25.46 -18.00 -12.04
C ARG A 93 -25.93 -19.42 -12.34
N PHE A 94 -25.04 -20.41 -12.24
CA PHE A 94 -25.39 -21.81 -12.47
C PHE A 94 -26.22 -22.39 -11.31
N MET A 95 -25.85 -22.09 -10.07
CA MET A 95 -26.52 -22.62 -8.87
C MET A 95 -27.91 -22.03 -8.65
N PHE A 96 -28.08 -20.72 -8.91
CA PHE A 96 -29.30 -19.98 -8.56
C PHE A 96 -30.04 -19.38 -9.77
N GLY A 97 -29.39 -19.23 -10.93
CA GLY A 97 -29.99 -18.57 -12.10
C GLY A 97 -31.06 -19.40 -12.83
N ASN A 98 -31.02 -20.73 -12.73
CA ASN A 98 -32.00 -21.60 -13.39
C ASN A 98 -33.36 -21.67 -12.68
N GLU A 99 -33.45 -21.31 -11.39
CA GLU A 99 -34.70 -21.41 -10.63
C GLU A 99 -35.63 -20.20 -10.87
N ASN A 100 -35.07 -19.01 -11.07
CA ASN A 100 -35.86 -17.77 -11.22
C ASN A 100 -36.55 -17.64 -12.58
N GLU A 101 -36.01 -18.22 -13.66
CA GLU A 101 -36.61 -18.15 -15.01
C GLU A 101 -37.63 -19.28 -15.30
N LYS A 102 -37.60 -20.39 -14.56
CA LYS A 102 -38.32 -21.61 -14.97
C LYS A 102 -39.63 -21.88 -14.24
N ASN A 103 -39.91 -21.23 -13.11
CA ASN A 103 -41.12 -21.52 -12.34
C ASN A 103 -41.86 -20.24 -11.95
N GLU A 104 -42.91 -19.89 -12.71
CA GLU A 104 -43.92 -18.89 -12.33
C GLU A 104 -44.71 -19.27 -11.04
N THR A 105 -44.47 -20.46 -10.49
CA THR A 105 -45.14 -21.03 -9.31
C THR A 105 -44.33 -20.96 -8.01
N ILE A 106 -43.15 -20.30 -8.00
CA ILE A 106 -42.34 -20.14 -6.77
C ILE A 106 -43.00 -19.09 -5.86
N SER A 107 -43.17 -19.41 -4.58
CA SER A 107 -43.65 -18.46 -3.57
C SER A 107 -42.69 -17.27 -3.41
N ASP A 108 -43.23 -16.07 -3.15
CA ASP A 108 -42.41 -14.85 -2.95
C ASP A 108 -41.32 -15.04 -1.86
N GLU A 109 -41.61 -15.81 -0.81
CA GLU A 109 -40.63 -16.17 0.22
C GLU A 109 -39.43 -16.96 -0.33
N SER A 110 -39.68 -17.89 -1.25
CA SER A 110 -38.61 -18.70 -1.84
C SER A 110 -37.76 -17.89 -2.81
N ARG A 111 -38.37 -16.94 -3.53
CA ARG A 111 -37.65 -15.99 -4.40
C ARG A 111 -36.75 -15.06 -3.58
N MET A 112 -37.28 -14.43 -2.53
CA MET A 112 -36.49 -13.59 -1.62
C MET A 112 -35.35 -14.36 -0.97
N ARG A 113 -35.59 -15.60 -0.53
CA ARG A 113 -34.54 -16.45 0.04
C ARG A 113 -33.43 -16.73 -0.97
N ASN A 114 -33.77 -17.04 -2.22
CA ASN A 114 -32.79 -17.30 -3.29
C ASN A 114 -31.97 -16.05 -3.63
N GLU A 115 -32.59 -14.87 -3.68
CA GLU A 115 -31.89 -13.59 -3.86
C GLU A 115 -30.91 -13.32 -2.72
N HIS A 116 -31.33 -13.48 -1.46
CA HIS A 116 -30.43 -13.31 -0.31
C HIS A 116 -29.26 -14.31 -0.32
N LEU A 117 -29.49 -15.57 -0.71
CA LEU A 117 -28.44 -16.58 -0.83
C LEU A 117 -27.43 -16.22 -1.94
N CYS A 118 -27.93 -15.76 -3.09
CA CYS A 118 -27.11 -15.29 -4.22
C CYS A 118 -26.19 -14.14 -3.79
N THR A 119 -26.77 -13.09 -3.19
CA THR A 119 -26.04 -11.94 -2.68
C THR A 119 -25.00 -12.35 -1.64
N THR A 120 -25.40 -13.18 -0.67
CA THR A 120 -24.50 -13.67 0.39
C THR A 120 -23.30 -14.42 -0.20
N PHE A 121 -23.52 -15.25 -1.22
CA PHE A 121 -22.45 -16.00 -1.86
C PHE A 121 -21.45 -15.08 -2.57
N HIS A 122 -21.92 -14.06 -3.29
CA HIS A 122 -21.05 -13.05 -3.90
C HIS A 122 -20.24 -12.28 -2.86
N VAL A 123 -20.84 -11.90 -1.72
CA VAL A 123 -20.14 -11.24 -0.61
C VAL A 123 -19.04 -12.15 -0.06
N ILE A 124 -19.34 -13.39 0.29
CA ILE A 124 -18.37 -14.36 0.83
C ILE A 124 -17.21 -14.53 -0.15
N THR A 125 -17.52 -14.66 -1.44
CA THR A 125 -16.54 -14.82 -2.50
C THR A 125 -15.60 -13.61 -2.62
N ARG A 126 -16.10 -12.38 -2.44
CA ARG A 126 -15.25 -11.18 -2.41
C ARG A 126 -14.36 -11.10 -1.17
N LEU A 127 -14.90 -11.45 -0.01
CA LEU A 127 -14.12 -11.46 1.24
C LEU A 127 -13.02 -12.52 1.21
N PHE A 128 -13.30 -13.70 0.65
CA PHE A 128 -12.31 -14.77 0.46
C PHE A 128 -11.21 -14.34 -0.53
N TYR A 129 -11.57 -13.71 -1.66
CA TYR A 129 -10.62 -13.11 -2.59
C TYR A 129 -9.71 -12.08 -1.90
N ALA A 130 -10.28 -11.22 -1.05
CA ALA A 130 -9.53 -10.21 -0.31
C ALA A 130 -8.48 -10.83 0.61
N GLY A 131 -8.80 -11.95 1.24
CA GLY A 131 -7.86 -12.68 2.09
C GLY A 131 -6.61 -13.10 1.35
N PHE A 132 -6.73 -13.77 0.20
CA PHE A 132 -5.56 -14.20 -0.57
C PHE A 132 -4.81 -13.05 -1.23
N SER A 133 -5.55 -12.09 -1.81
CA SER A 133 -4.94 -10.96 -2.52
C SER A 133 -4.15 -10.03 -1.58
N SER A 134 -4.58 -9.90 -0.32
CA SER A 134 -3.88 -9.07 0.67
C SER A 134 -2.48 -9.54 1.02
N ILE A 135 -2.21 -10.84 0.89
CA ILE A 135 -0.93 -11.47 1.21
C ILE A 135 0.09 -11.24 0.08
N ILE A 136 -0.38 -11.00 -1.14
CA ILE A 136 0.47 -10.91 -2.34
C ILE A 136 1.51 -9.80 -2.21
N PHE A 137 1.11 -8.58 -1.85
CA PHE A 137 2.02 -7.43 -1.82
C PHE A 137 3.11 -7.53 -0.75
N PRO A 138 2.81 -7.86 0.52
CA PRO A 138 3.87 -8.05 1.52
C PRO A 138 4.86 -9.15 1.15
N VAL A 139 4.39 -10.27 0.56
CA VAL A 139 5.27 -11.36 0.11
C VAL A 139 6.14 -10.93 -1.06
N LEU A 140 5.56 -10.20 -2.01
CA LEU A 140 6.26 -9.68 -3.18
C LEU A 140 7.34 -8.64 -2.79
N ASP A 141 7.04 -7.79 -1.82
CA ASP A 141 7.99 -6.85 -1.25
C ASP A 141 9.14 -7.60 -0.55
N GLY A 142 8.81 -8.65 0.21
CA GLY A 142 9.80 -9.54 0.82
C GLY A 142 10.74 -10.18 -0.21
N ILE A 143 10.20 -10.75 -1.29
CA ILE A 143 11.00 -11.34 -2.40
C ILE A 143 11.96 -10.29 -2.98
N THR A 144 11.44 -9.09 -3.24
CA THR A 144 12.21 -8.01 -3.85
C THR A 144 13.33 -7.53 -2.95
N LEU A 145 13.05 -7.32 -1.65
CA LEU A 145 14.06 -6.93 -0.68
C LEU A 145 15.15 -8.00 -0.51
N SER A 146 14.78 -9.29 -0.49
CA SER A 146 15.76 -10.39 -0.44
C SER A 146 16.66 -10.39 -1.68
N TYR A 147 16.05 -10.25 -2.86
CA TYR A 147 16.77 -10.18 -4.13
C TYR A 147 17.77 -9.00 -4.16
N LEU A 148 17.34 -7.80 -3.78
CA LEU A 148 18.21 -6.61 -3.77
C LEU A 148 19.35 -6.73 -2.77
N ARG A 149 19.08 -7.34 -1.61
CA ARG A 149 20.09 -7.61 -0.57
C ARG A 149 21.21 -8.50 -1.11
N LYS A 150 20.85 -9.57 -1.84
CA LYS A 150 21.81 -10.52 -2.43
C LYS A 150 22.56 -9.95 -3.64
N HIS A 151 21.88 -9.23 -4.54
CA HIS A 151 22.47 -8.84 -5.81
C HIS A 151 23.17 -7.46 -5.84
N HIS A 152 22.85 -6.55 -4.93
CA HIS A 152 23.33 -5.15 -5.02
C HIS A 152 23.98 -4.64 -3.72
N CYS A 153 24.67 -5.49 -2.95
CA CYS A 153 25.41 -5.07 -1.74
C CYS A 153 24.56 -4.19 -0.80
N ASN A 154 23.34 -4.64 -0.46
CA ASN A 154 22.37 -3.88 0.35
C ASN A 154 21.85 -2.55 -0.25
N ASN A 155 22.01 -2.30 -1.56
CA ASN A 155 21.40 -1.15 -2.22
C ASN A 155 19.87 -1.33 -2.41
N THR A 156 19.12 -1.19 -1.32
CA THR A 156 17.66 -1.23 -1.29
C THR A 156 17.01 -0.03 -1.98
N ALA A 157 17.77 1.01 -2.34
CA ALA A 157 17.25 2.19 -3.05
C ALA A 157 16.64 1.85 -4.43
N SER A 158 17.05 0.72 -5.03
CA SER A 158 16.47 0.23 -6.28
C SER A 158 15.09 -0.43 -6.13
N TYR A 159 14.56 -0.57 -4.90
CA TYR A 159 13.23 -1.16 -4.65
C TYR A 159 12.12 -0.48 -5.46
N GLY A 160 12.13 0.86 -5.54
CA GLY A 160 11.16 1.60 -6.34
C GLY A 160 11.22 1.26 -7.84
N GLN A 161 12.41 0.95 -8.37
CA GLN A 161 12.59 0.58 -9.78
C GLN A 161 11.98 -0.79 -10.09
N GLU A 162 12.09 -1.75 -9.17
CA GLU A 162 11.46 -3.07 -9.34
C GLU A 162 9.93 -2.97 -9.27
N ARG A 163 9.41 -2.16 -8.34
CA ARG A 163 7.96 -1.93 -8.19
C ARG A 163 7.33 -1.19 -9.38
N LEU A 164 8.09 -0.35 -10.07
CA LEU A 164 7.64 0.42 -11.24
C LEU A 164 7.05 -0.49 -12.34
N PHE A 165 7.59 -1.70 -12.52
CA PHE A 165 7.07 -2.67 -13.48
C PHE A 165 5.60 -3.02 -13.22
N GLY A 166 5.17 -3.03 -11.95
CA GLY A 166 3.78 -3.24 -11.56
C GLY A 166 2.86 -2.10 -12.03
N ALA A 167 3.27 -0.86 -11.80
CA ALA A 167 2.51 0.31 -12.26
C ALA A 167 2.38 0.35 -13.80
N VAL A 168 3.47 0.04 -14.51
CA VAL A 168 3.45 -0.04 -15.98
C VAL A 168 2.50 -1.15 -16.46
N ALA A 169 2.56 -2.33 -15.84
CA ALA A 169 1.63 -3.43 -16.15
C ALA A 169 0.17 -3.05 -15.89
N TRP A 170 -0.11 -2.38 -14.77
CA TRP A 170 -1.44 -1.90 -14.40
C TRP A 170 -2.04 -0.98 -15.47
N ALA A 171 -1.26 0.00 -15.92
CA ALA A 171 -1.66 0.97 -16.93
C ALA A 171 -1.94 0.30 -18.27
N ILE A 172 -1.01 -0.55 -18.74
CA ILE A 172 -1.15 -1.25 -20.04
C ILE A 172 -2.32 -2.23 -20.01
N ALA A 173 -2.43 -3.05 -18.96
CA ALA A 173 -3.50 -4.03 -18.84
C ALA A 173 -4.87 -3.36 -18.73
N SER A 174 -4.96 -2.24 -18.00
CA SER A 174 -6.20 -1.47 -17.89
C SER A 174 -6.61 -0.88 -19.24
N LEU A 175 -5.66 -0.28 -19.97
CA LEU A 175 -5.90 0.27 -21.31
C LEU A 175 -6.38 -0.80 -22.31
N ILE A 176 -5.93 -2.05 -22.15
CA ILE A 176 -6.37 -3.18 -22.98
C ILE A 176 -7.75 -3.70 -22.54
N ILE A 177 -7.99 -3.87 -21.24
CA ILE A 177 -9.23 -4.52 -20.77
C ILE A 177 -10.45 -3.63 -20.97
N GLY A 178 -10.33 -2.30 -20.86
CA GLY A 178 -11.45 -1.36 -20.99
C GLY A 178 -12.25 -1.51 -22.29
N PRO A 179 -11.63 -1.38 -23.47
CA PRO A 179 -12.33 -1.59 -24.75
C PRO A 179 -12.88 -3.02 -24.93
N ILE A 180 -12.27 -4.01 -24.29
CA ILE A 180 -12.77 -5.39 -24.34
C ILE A 180 -14.04 -5.52 -23.49
N LEU A 181 -14.09 -4.89 -22.32
CA LEU A 181 -15.29 -4.82 -21.47
C LEU A 181 -16.47 -4.16 -22.22
N ASP A 182 -16.23 -3.10 -22.98
CA ASP A 182 -17.27 -2.45 -23.79
C ASP A 182 -17.89 -3.40 -24.84
N ARG A 183 -17.15 -4.42 -25.30
CA ARG A 183 -17.62 -5.36 -26.33
C ARG A 183 -18.21 -6.66 -25.77
N PHE A 184 -17.65 -7.15 -24.67
CA PHE A 184 -17.97 -8.47 -24.11
C PHE A 184 -18.60 -8.42 -22.72
N ASN A 185 -18.90 -7.21 -22.22
CA ASN A 185 -19.33 -6.95 -20.85
C ASN A 185 -18.35 -7.49 -19.81
N TYR A 186 -18.78 -7.46 -18.55
CA TYR A 186 -18.01 -7.93 -17.40
C TYR A 186 -17.73 -9.45 -17.37
N ASP A 187 -18.40 -10.22 -18.22
CA ASP A 187 -18.20 -11.67 -18.34
C ASP A 187 -16.81 -12.05 -18.87
N ILE A 188 -16.13 -11.12 -19.56
CA ILE A 188 -14.74 -11.33 -20.01
C ILE A 188 -13.81 -11.66 -18.84
N PHE A 189 -14.10 -11.17 -17.62
CA PHE A 189 -13.27 -11.46 -16.46
C PHE A 189 -13.22 -12.95 -16.11
N PHE A 190 -14.25 -13.73 -16.46
CA PHE A 190 -14.23 -15.18 -16.28
C PHE A 190 -13.23 -15.88 -17.21
N ILE A 191 -12.90 -15.27 -18.35
CA ILE A 191 -11.88 -15.76 -19.30
C ILE A 191 -10.51 -15.15 -19.00
N SER A 192 -10.43 -13.86 -18.66
CA SER A 192 -9.14 -13.21 -18.43
C SER A 192 -8.51 -13.62 -17.10
N CYS A 193 -9.28 -13.86 -16.05
CA CYS A 193 -8.75 -14.24 -14.73
C CYS A 193 -7.88 -15.51 -14.77
N PRO A 194 -8.32 -16.64 -15.37
CA PRO A 194 -7.50 -17.86 -15.47
C PRO A 194 -6.27 -17.64 -16.36
N VAL A 195 -6.39 -16.84 -17.44
CA VAL A 195 -5.24 -16.47 -18.29
C VAL A 195 -4.20 -15.70 -17.48
N GLY A 196 -4.62 -14.70 -16.69
CA GLY A 196 -3.74 -13.97 -15.78
C GLY A 196 -3.08 -14.87 -14.74
N ALA A 197 -3.84 -15.82 -14.18
CA ALA A 197 -3.32 -16.77 -13.21
C ALA A 197 -2.24 -17.68 -13.83
N ILE A 198 -2.46 -18.18 -15.05
CA ILE A 198 -1.49 -18.98 -15.79
C ILE A 198 -0.21 -18.17 -16.07
N ILE A 199 -0.34 -16.90 -16.50
CA ILE A 199 0.80 -16.01 -16.72
C ILE A 199 1.63 -15.84 -15.44
N CYS A 200 0.96 -15.60 -14.31
CA CYS A 200 1.61 -15.53 -12.99
C CYS A 200 2.35 -16.83 -12.66
N LEU A 201 1.68 -17.99 -12.75
CA LEU A 201 2.27 -19.28 -12.37
C LEU A 201 3.47 -19.66 -13.26
N LEU A 202 3.41 -19.38 -14.56
CA LEU A 202 4.54 -19.58 -15.48
C LEU A 202 5.71 -18.64 -15.13
N THR A 203 5.41 -17.38 -14.80
CA THR A 203 6.40 -16.41 -14.36
C THR A 203 7.07 -16.84 -13.05
N PHE A 204 6.28 -17.32 -12.08
CA PHE A 204 6.76 -17.78 -10.79
C PHE A 204 7.62 -19.04 -10.92
N ALA A 205 7.23 -19.99 -11.78
CA ALA A 205 8.01 -21.18 -12.05
C ALA A 205 9.37 -20.83 -12.69
N LYS A 206 9.38 -19.90 -13.65
CA LYS A 206 10.62 -19.41 -14.25
C LYS A 206 11.49 -18.66 -13.24
N TYR A 207 10.90 -17.79 -12.42
CA TYR A 207 11.61 -17.07 -11.37
C TYR A 207 12.30 -18.01 -10.39
N THR A 208 11.54 -18.99 -9.88
CA THR A 208 12.04 -19.96 -8.92
C THR A 208 13.22 -20.75 -9.49
N LYS A 209 13.12 -21.19 -10.75
CA LYS A 209 14.21 -21.90 -11.44
C LYS A 209 15.48 -21.05 -11.53
N ASP A 210 15.34 -19.78 -11.90
CA ASP A 210 16.46 -18.84 -11.99
C ASP A 210 17.07 -18.53 -10.61
N SER A 211 16.24 -18.34 -9.58
CA SER A 211 16.66 -18.03 -8.21
C SER A 211 17.48 -19.17 -7.59
N ILE A 212 17.01 -20.41 -7.76
CA ILE A 212 17.74 -21.61 -7.30
C ILE A 212 19.07 -21.75 -8.03
N LYS A 213 19.08 -21.52 -9.35
CA LYS A 213 20.32 -21.59 -10.13
C LYS A 213 21.33 -20.57 -9.63
N PHE A 214 20.90 -19.33 -9.42
CA PHE A 214 21.75 -18.27 -8.89
C PHE A 214 22.27 -18.58 -7.49
N SER A 215 21.40 -19.05 -6.58
CA SER A 215 21.81 -19.40 -5.21
C SER A 215 22.89 -20.49 -5.18
N LYS A 216 22.78 -21.50 -6.05
CA LYS A 216 23.80 -22.55 -6.18
C LYS A 216 25.12 -22.03 -6.74
N GLU A 217 25.07 -21.07 -7.66
CA GLU A 217 26.27 -20.43 -8.20
C GLU A 217 26.99 -19.61 -7.11
N CYS A 218 26.25 -18.91 -6.24
CA CYS A 218 26.82 -18.19 -5.09
C CYS A 218 27.48 -19.13 -4.08
N GLU A 219 26.78 -20.21 -3.67
CA GLU A 219 27.31 -21.21 -2.74
C GLU A 219 28.62 -21.83 -3.27
N GLN A 220 28.67 -22.15 -4.56
CA GLN A 220 29.90 -22.65 -5.20
C GLN A 220 31.05 -21.63 -5.25
N ILE A 221 30.75 -20.32 -5.26
CA ILE A 221 31.78 -19.27 -5.22
C ILE A 221 32.29 -19.11 -3.78
N GLU A 222 31.40 -19.08 -2.80
CA GLU A 222 31.74 -19.02 -1.37
C GLU A 222 32.62 -20.20 -0.98
N ASP A 223 32.23 -21.44 -1.34
CA ASP A 223 33.03 -22.65 -1.11
C ASP A 223 34.44 -22.55 -1.73
N LYS A 224 34.55 -21.95 -2.93
CA LYS A 224 35.85 -21.76 -3.60
C LYS A 224 36.70 -20.69 -2.94
N VAL A 225 36.08 -19.62 -2.45
CA VAL A 225 36.78 -18.53 -1.76
C VAL A 225 37.30 -19.03 -0.42
N GLU A 226 36.46 -19.69 0.39
CA GLU A 226 36.86 -20.30 1.66
C GLU A 226 37.99 -21.32 1.47
N LEU A 227 37.88 -22.19 0.46
CA LEU A 227 38.95 -23.15 0.15
C LEU A 227 40.24 -22.46 -0.30
N SER A 228 40.15 -21.29 -0.95
CA SER A 228 41.33 -20.51 -1.36
C SER A 228 41.98 -19.77 -0.20
N GLU A 229 41.19 -19.31 0.77
CA GLU A 229 41.66 -18.64 1.98
C GLU A 229 42.31 -19.65 2.93
N MET A 230 41.69 -20.81 3.16
CA MET A 230 42.30 -21.93 3.89
C MET A 230 43.63 -22.36 3.27
N LYS A 231 43.73 -22.43 1.93
CA LYS A 231 45.00 -22.76 1.26
C LYS A 231 46.07 -21.68 1.42
N LYS A 232 45.69 -20.41 1.55
CA LYS A 232 46.62 -19.32 1.84
C LYS A 232 47.11 -19.39 3.28
N GLU A 233 46.25 -19.69 4.25
CA GLU A 233 46.66 -19.86 5.65
C GLU A 233 47.63 -21.03 5.83
N VAL A 234 47.33 -22.19 5.22
CA VAL A 234 48.23 -23.37 5.26
C VAL A 234 49.59 -23.10 4.59
N SER A 235 49.64 -22.21 3.59
CA SER A 235 50.91 -21.81 2.95
C SER A 235 51.80 -20.91 3.81
N TYR A 236 51.27 -20.29 4.87
CA TYR A 236 52.03 -19.44 5.79
C TYR A 236 52.48 -20.18 7.05
N GLU A 237 51.95 -21.37 7.32
CA GLU A 237 52.29 -22.16 8.52
C GLU A 237 53.60 -22.96 8.39
N ASP A 238 54.22 -23.06 7.22
CA ASP A 238 55.48 -23.80 7.03
C ASP A 238 56.73 -23.09 7.62
N ASP A 239 56.63 -21.83 8.10
CA ASP A 239 57.78 -21.05 8.61
C ASP A 239 57.57 -20.34 9.98
N ALA A 240 56.49 -20.63 10.73
CA ALA A 240 56.24 -19.97 12.03
C ALA A 240 56.36 -20.92 13.24
N PRO A 241 56.98 -20.50 14.37
CA PRO A 241 57.07 -21.32 15.57
C PRO A 241 55.68 -21.49 16.23
N PRO A 242 55.45 -22.55 17.01
CA PRO A 242 54.11 -22.93 17.45
C PRO A 242 53.54 -21.87 18.40
N VAL A 243 52.54 -21.14 17.94
CA VAL A 243 51.73 -20.25 18.80
C VAL A 243 50.60 -21.07 19.40
N THR A 244 50.51 -21.06 20.72
CA THR A 244 49.56 -21.84 21.51
C THR A 244 48.12 -21.42 21.20
N VAL A 245 47.36 -22.33 20.59
CA VAL A 245 45.94 -22.20 20.16
C VAL A 245 44.99 -21.72 21.27
N GLN A 246 45.39 -21.85 22.53
CA GLN A 246 44.58 -21.51 23.70
C GLN A 246 44.21 -20.01 23.82
N ASN A 247 45.04 -19.10 23.30
CA ASN A 247 44.82 -17.65 23.50
C ASN A 247 43.83 -17.06 22.49
N PHE A 248 43.66 -17.68 21.32
CA PHE A 248 42.80 -17.15 20.25
C PHE A 248 41.32 -17.48 20.48
N GLU A 249 41.01 -18.64 21.07
CA GLU A 249 39.63 -19.01 21.45
C GLU A 249 39.13 -18.15 22.63
N LEU A 250 40.00 -17.86 23.60
CA LEU A 250 39.66 -17.01 24.75
C LEU A 250 39.38 -15.55 24.37
N GLU A 251 40.05 -15.03 23.34
CA GLU A 251 39.86 -13.65 22.87
C GLU A 251 38.62 -13.50 21.97
N LYS A 252 38.30 -14.56 21.19
CA LYS A 252 37.07 -14.67 20.39
C LYS A 252 35.83 -14.89 21.26
N GLU A 253 35.94 -15.66 22.34
CA GLU A 253 34.86 -15.79 23.34
C GLU A 253 34.67 -14.51 24.16
N ARG A 254 35.74 -13.76 24.48
CA ARG A 254 35.64 -12.46 25.15
C ARG A 254 34.97 -11.39 24.30
N THR A 255 35.36 -11.25 23.04
CA THR A 255 34.72 -10.27 22.13
C THR A 255 33.28 -10.64 21.80
N HIS A 256 32.95 -11.94 21.70
CA HIS A 256 31.57 -12.36 21.50
C HIS A 256 30.71 -12.14 22.75
N SER A 257 31.23 -12.45 23.95
CA SER A 257 30.50 -12.25 25.21
C SER A 257 30.38 -10.77 25.62
N GLU A 258 31.36 -9.91 25.32
CA GLU A 258 31.26 -8.46 25.54
C GLU A 258 30.24 -7.81 24.57
N SER A 259 30.19 -8.25 23.30
CA SER A 259 29.15 -7.79 22.35
C SER A 259 27.73 -8.21 22.73
N LEU A 260 27.58 -9.41 23.31
CA LEU A 260 26.28 -9.93 23.79
C LEU A 260 25.82 -9.26 25.09
N HIS A 261 26.73 -8.67 25.88
CA HIS A 261 26.40 -8.01 27.13
C HIS A 261 26.07 -6.52 26.98
N GLU A 262 26.66 -5.80 26.00
CA GLU A 262 26.26 -4.41 25.71
C GLU A 262 24.91 -4.30 24.97
N ASP A 263 24.54 -5.28 24.14
CA ASP A 263 23.25 -5.26 23.43
C ASP A 263 22.03 -5.58 24.31
N ASN A 264 22.25 -6.11 25.52
CA ASN A 264 21.18 -6.46 26.46
C ASN A 264 20.82 -5.35 27.45
N PHE A 265 21.44 -4.16 27.33
CA PHE A 265 21.12 -3.01 28.18
C PHE A 265 19.91 -2.22 27.65
N SER A 266 18.70 -2.68 28.01
CA SER A 266 17.47 -1.88 28.04
C SER A 266 16.98 -1.24 26.73
N LYS A 267 16.83 -2.02 25.65
CA LYS A 267 15.81 -1.70 24.64
C LYS A 267 14.44 -1.97 25.26
N LYS A 268 13.91 -1.01 26.03
CA LYS A 268 12.52 -1.03 26.52
C LYS A 268 11.63 -1.41 25.33
N GLU A 269 10.91 -2.53 25.41
CA GLU A 269 10.05 -2.98 24.31
C GLU A 269 8.99 -1.91 24.05
N ILE A 270 9.20 -1.09 23.02
CA ILE A 270 8.24 -0.07 22.61
C ILE A 270 7.05 -0.82 22.01
N THR A 271 5.96 -0.89 22.77
CA THR A 271 4.70 -1.51 22.34
C THR A 271 4.04 -0.64 21.27
N SER A 272 3.25 -1.25 20.37
CA SER A 272 2.46 -0.54 19.35
C SER A 272 1.56 0.55 19.93
N PHE A 273 1.05 0.36 21.15
CA PHE A 273 0.25 1.37 21.86
C PHE A 273 1.05 2.66 22.17
N MET A 274 2.34 2.52 22.52
CA MET A 274 3.19 3.67 22.79
C MET A 274 3.45 4.46 21.50
N LEU A 275 3.72 3.78 20.39
CA LEU A 275 3.87 4.40 19.07
C LEU A 275 2.60 5.13 18.63
N LEU A 276 1.42 4.53 18.84
CA LEU A 276 0.13 5.18 18.57
C LEU A 276 -0.02 6.47 19.39
N LYS A 277 0.30 6.43 20.68
CA LYS A 277 0.27 7.62 21.54
C LYS A 277 1.27 8.70 21.07
N MET A 278 2.44 8.30 20.58
CA MET A 278 3.42 9.23 20.01
C MET A 278 2.91 9.90 18.73
N MET A 279 2.22 9.16 17.86
CA MET A 279 1.60 9.71 16.64
C MET A 279 0.49 10.73 16.91
N LEU A 280 -0.10 10.70 18.11
CA LEU A 280 -1.15 11.63 18.55
C LEU A 280 -0.68 12.55 19.69
N SER A 281 0.64 12.68 19.88
CA SER A 281 1.23 13.35 21.05
C SER A 281 1.21 14.89 20.97
N THR A 282 1.32 15.45 19.76
CA THR A 282 1.35 16.91 19.56
C THR A 282 0.14 17.36 18.75
N CYS A 283 -0.25 18.63 18.90
CA CYS A 283 -1.35 19.20 18.12
C CYS A 283 -1.11 19.04 16.61
N THR A 284 0.12 19.25 16.14
CA THR A 284 0.48 19.09 14.72
C THR A 284 0.46 17.65 14.27
N ALA A 285 0.93 16.70 15.09
CA ALA A 285 0.86 15.28 14.78
C ALA A 285 -0.59 14.80 14.69
N TYR A 286 -1.44 15.21 15.63
CA TYR A 286 -2.87 14.97 15.58
C TYR A 286 -3.51 15.60 14.34
N GLY A 287 -3.19 16.86 14.02
CA GLY A 287 -3.65 17.54 12.81
C GLY A 287 -3.22 16.83 11.52
N PHE A 288 -1.98 16.36 11.47
CA PHE A 288 -1.46 15.62 10.32
C PHE A 288 -2.23 14.31 10.13
N VAL A 289 -2.33 13.50 11.19
CA VAL A 289 -3.05 12.21 11.17
C VAL A 289 -4.51 12.41 10.78
N THR A 290 -5.19 13.42 11.33
CA THR A 290 -6.60 13.71 10.98
C THR A 290 -6.77 14.13 9.52
N SER A 291 -5.88 14.98 8.98
CA SER A 291 -5.93 15.35 7.56
C SER A 291 -5.61 14.17 6.64
N ALA A 292 -4.63 13.34 7.00
CA ALA A 292 -4.27 12.15 6.25
C ALA A 292 -5.38 11.10 6.27
N TRP A 293 -6.05 10.95 7.42
CA TRP A 293 -7.21 10.09 7.59
C TRP A 293 -8.37 10.54 6.71
N ALA A 294 -8.76 11.82 6.78
CA ALA A 294 -9.80 12.41 5.93
C ALA A 294 -9.48 12.25 4.43
N LEU A 295 -8.22 12.50 4.03
CA LEU A 295 -7.77 12.29 2.66
C LEU A 295 -7.86 10.82 2.24
N ASN A 296 -7.53 9.87 3.12
CA ASN A 296 -7.64 8.44 2.80
C ASN A 296 -9.10 7.99 2.68
N MET A 297 -10.04 8.55 3.44
CA MET A 297 -11.47 8.28 3.22
C MET A 297 -11.89 8.71 1.81
N GLY A 298 -11.48 9.89 1.37
CA GLY A 298 -11.81 10.39 0.03
C GLY A 298 -11.09 9.61 -1.08
N MET A 299 -9.80 9.31 -0.90
CA MET A 299 -9.03 8.53 -1.84
C MET A 299 -9.58 7.12 -2.01
N SER A 300 -10.03 6.45 -0.93
CA SER A 300 -10.61 5.11 -1.05
C SER A 300 -11.89 5.11 -1.88
N VAL A 301 -12.76 6.12 -1.70
CA VAL A 301 -13.96 6.31 -2.51
C VAL A 301 -13.60 6.52 -3.99
N VAL A 302 -12.67 7.43 -4.29
CA VAL A 302 -12.22 7.64 -5.68
C VAL A 302 -11.55 6.39 -6.25
N GLU A 303 -10.78 5.64 -5.48
CA GLU A 303 -10.08 4.47 -5.98
C GLU A 303 -11.00 3.30 -6.32
N ASN A 304 -12.16 3.20 -5.67
CA ASN A 304 -13.03 2.03 -5.76
C ASN A 304 -14.40 2.29 -6.39
N LEU A 305 -14.96 3.50 -6.26
CA LEU A 305 -16.34 3.81 -6.68
C LEU A 305 -16.41 4.77 -7.88
N ILE A 306 -15.31 5.44 -8.26
CA ILE A 306 -15.35 6.49 -9.29
C ILE A 306 -15.87 6.04 -10.66
N PHE A 307 -15.69 4.77 -11.02
CA PHE A 307 -16.20 4.25 -12.28
C PHE A 307 -17.72 4.20 -12.34
N LEU A 308 -18.41 4.01 -11.20
CA LEU A 308 -19.87 4.10 -11.14
C LEU A 308 -20.34 5.48 -11.59
N TYR A 309 -19.72 6.54 -11.04
CA TYR A 309 -20.01 7.91 -11.44
C TYR A 309 -19.64 8.23 -12.89
N PHE A 310 -18.53 7.68 -13.38
CA PHE A 310 -18.12 7.87 -14.77
C PHE A 310 -19.12 7.22 -15.74
N GLU A 311 -19.67 6.06 -15.41
CA GLU A 311 -20.75 5.41 -16.17
C GLU A 311 -22.04 6.24 -16.14
N GLU A 312 -22.42 6.84 -15.00
CA GLU A 312 -23.58 7.76 -14.91
C GLU A 312 -23.45 9.02 -15.79
N LEU A 313 -22.20 9.46 -16.02
CA LEU A 313 -21.86 10.55 -16.92
C LEU A 313 -21.86 10.13 -18.39
N GLY A 314 -22.07 8.84 -18.70
CA GLY A 314 -22.04 8.28 -20.06
C GLY A 314 -20.64 7.84 -20.50
N GLY A 315 -19.71 7.65 -19.57
CA GLY A 315 -18.37 7.12 -19.85
C GLY A 315 -18.41 5.64 -20.21
N THR A 316 -17.68 5.25 -21.25
CA THR A 316 -17.48 3.84 -21.58
C THR A 316 -16.34 3.25 -20.74
N ASN A 317 -16.26 1.91 -20.66
CA ASN A 317 -15.17 1.24 -19.97
C ASN A 317 -13.81 1.58 -20.58
N ALA A 318 -13.73 1.83 -21.89
CA ALA A 318 -12.53 2.32 -22.53
C ALA A 318 -12.07 3.67 -21.97
N ILE A 319 -12.98 4.61 -21.70
CA ILE A 319 -12.59 5.90 -21.12
C ILE A 319 -12.24 5.74 -19.63
N CYS A 320 -12.96 4.90 -18.88
CA CYS A 320 -12.59 4.55 -17.50
C CYS A 320 -11.21 3.88 -17.44
N ALA A 321 -10.86 3.01 -18.37
CA ALA A 321 -9.51 2.45 -18.48
C ALA A 321 -8.46 3.51 -18.84
N LEU A 322 -8.81 4.45 -19.72
CA LEU A 322 -7.93 5.53 -20.12
C LEU A 322 -7.62 6.47 -18.94
N THR A 323 -8.56 6.72 -18.03
CA THR A 323 -8.27 7.52 -16.83
C THR A 323 -7.19 6.86 -15.98
N VAL A 324 -7.23 5.54 -15.78
CA VAL A 324 -6.18 4.78 -15.06
C VAL A 324 -4.82 4.88 -15.74
N PHE A 325 -4.80 4.80 -17.08
CA PHE A 325 -3.57 4.99 -17.82
C PHE A 325 -2.99 6.40 -17.61
N VAL A 326 -3.84 7.44 -17.68
CA VAL A 326 -3.44 8.83 -17.43
C VAL A 326 -2.99 9.03 -15.98
N THR A 327 -3.62 8.40 -14.99
CA THR A 327 -3.13 8.54 -13.61
C THR A 327 -1.71 8.00 -13.47
N VAL A 328 -1.41 6.83 -14.06
CA VAL A 328 -0.09 6.20 -13.94
C VAL A 328 1.01 6.97 -14.67
N ILE A 329 0.73 7.48 -15.89
CA ILE A 329 1.74 8.19 -16.68
C ILE A 329 2.22 9.48 -15.98
N PHE A 330 1.34 10.13 -15.21
CA PHE A 330 1.70 11.30 -14.41
C PHE A 330 2.22 10.93 -13.02
N GLU A 331 1.74 9.85 -12.42
CA GLU A 331 2.20 9.37 -11.12
C GLU A 331 3.69 8.99 -11.14
N ILE A 332 4.16 8.30 -12.17
CA ILE A 332 5.55 7.82 -12.25
C ILE A 332 6.58 8.97 -12.17
N PRO A 333 6.51 10.04 -13.01
CA PRO A 333 7.43 11.17 -12.89
C PRO A 333 7.29 11.90 -11.56
N ILE A 334 6.08 12.10 -11.05
CA ILE A 334 5.87 12.84 -9.79
C ILE A 334 6.50 12.10 -8.62
N PHE A 335 6.37 10.77 -8.56
CA PHE A 335 7.07 9.96 -7.54
C PHE A 335 8.58 10.04 -7.66
N HIS A 336 9.13 10.07 -8.88
CA HIS A 336 10.56 10.23 -9.08
C HIS A 336 11.08 11.56 -8.48
N TYR A 337 10.28 12.63 -8.58
CA TYR A 337 10.61 13.94 -8.02
C TYR A 337 10.13 14.16 -6.56
N ALA A 338 9.43 13.18 -5.97
CA ALA A 338 8.84 13.32 -4.64
C ALA A 338 9.87 13.52 -3.52
N PRO A 339 11.05 12.87 -3.52
CA PRO A 339 12.10 13.15 -2.53
C PRO A 339 12.61 14.59 -2.59
N GLN A 340 12.74 15.17 -3.79
CA GLN A 340 13.14 16.56 -3.98
C GLN A 340 12.06 17.52 -3.49
N PHE A 341 10.79 17.21 -3.76
CA PHE A 341 9.67 17.98 -3.21
C PHE A 341 9.60 17.89 -1.69
N LEU A 342 9.91 16.73 -1.11
CA LEU A 342 9.99 16.56 0.34
C LEU A 342 11.09 17.42 0.94
N ALA A 343 12.28 17.39 0.36
CA ALA A 343 13.40 18.21 0.80
C ALA A 343 13.11 19.73 0.71
N TYR A 344 12.39 20.16 -0.33
CA TYR A 344 12.08 21.57 -0.56
C TYR A 344 10.88 22.09 0.27
N PHE A 345 9.79 21.34 0.32
CA PHE A 345 8.54 21.78 0.93
C PHE A 345 8.35 21.29 2.37
N GLY A 346 8.94 20.14 2.73
CA GLY A 346 8.65 19.42 3.97
C GLY A 346 7.34 18.63 3.91
N ALA A 347 7.21 17.61 4.75
CA ALA A 347 6.07 16.69 4.75
C ALA A 347 4.73 17.39 5.02
N GLU A 348 4.72 18.43 5.86
CA GLU A 348 3.49 19.15 6.23
C GLU A 348 2.89 19.88 5.02
N LYS A 349 3.73 20.59 4.25
CA LYS A 349 3.25 21.28 3.04
C LYS A 349 2.88 20.29 1.93
N LEU A 350 3.60 19.17 1.80
CA LEU A 350 3.23 18.11 0.86
C LEU A 350 1.83 17.55 1.16
N GLN A 351 1.50 17.36 2.44
CA GLN A 351 0.17 16.91 2.84
C GLN A 351 -0.91 17.94 2.49
N ILE A 352 -0.63 19.24 2.66
CA ILE A 352 -1.54 20.32 2.24
C ILE A 352 -1.76 20.29 0.72
N ILE A 353 -0.67 20.19 -0.07
CA ILE A 353 -0.73 20.11 -1.53
C ILE A 353 -1.55 18.90 -1.98
N ALA A 354 -1.37 17.74 -1.33
CA ALA A 354 -2.12 16.53 -1.64
C ALA A 354 -3.63 16.70 -1.40
N CYS A 355 -4.02 17.29 -0.26
CA CYS A 355 -5.41 17.59 0.05
C CYS A 355 -6.04 18.58 -0.95
N LEU A 356 -5.32 19.66 -1.31
CA LEU A 356 -5.81 20.63 -2.28
C LEU A 356 -5.98 20.01 -3.68
N ALA A 357 -5.00 19.25 -4.14
CA ALA A 357 -5.07 18.53 -5.41
C ALA A 357 -6.27 17.57 -5.43
N TYR A 358 -6.52 16.86 -4.33
CA TYR A 358 -7.68 15.98 -4.21
C TYR A 358 -9.00 16.75 -4.32
N VAL A 359 -9.15 17.84 -3.56
CA VAL A 359 -10.38 18.66 -3.54
C VAL A 359 -10.66 19.23 -4.92
N ILE A 360 -9.65 19.80 -5.59
CA ILE A 360 -9.78 20.34 -6.95
C ILE A 360 -10.23 19.23 -7.91
N ARG A 361 -9.62 18.04 -7.82
CA ARG A 361 -9.94 16.90 -8.68
C ARG A 361 -11.40 16.46 -8.53
N VAL A 362 -11.85 16.18 -7.31
CA VAL A 362 -13.20 15.63 -7.09
C VAL A 362 -14.30 16.68 -7.32
N VAL A 363 -14.05 17.95 -6.99
CA VAL A 363 -14.96 19.04 -7.36
C VAL A 363 -15.02 19.18 -8.88
N GLY A 364 -13.87 19.11 -9.55
CA GLY A 364 -13.75 19.10 -11.00
C GLY A 364 -14.62 18.05 -11.67
N TYR A 365 -14.60 16.80 -11.17
CA TYR A 365 -15.48 15.74 -11.67
C TYR A 365 -16.98 16.09 -11.59
N THR A 366 -17.40 16.82 -10.55
CA THR A 366 -18.81 17.22 -10.39
C THR A 366 -19.26 18.36 -11.31
N LEU A 367 -18.31 19.04 -11.95
CA LEU A 367 -18.55 20.12 -12.89
C LEU A 367 -18.60 19.63 -14.35
N VAL A 368 -18.15 18.40 -14.63
CA VAL A 368 -18.15 17.85 -15.98
C VAL A 368 -19.58 17.55 -16.45
N PRO A 369 -20.02 18.12 -17.60
CA PRO A 369 -21.29 17.78 -18.21
C PRO A 369 -21.27 16.38 -18.82
N LYS A 370 -22.42 15.67 -18.80
CA LYS A 370 -22.56 14.31 -19.36
C LYS A 370 -22.06 14.18 -20.82
N GLN A 371 -22.26 15.21 -21.63
CA GLN A 371 -21.89 15.20 -23.06
C GLN A 371 -20.37 15.34 -23.30
N HIS A 372 -19.58 15.65 -22.26
CA HIS A 372 -18.16 15.96 -22.37
C HIS A 372 -17.31 15.16 -21.36
N MET A 373 -17.63 13.88 -21.17
CA MET A 373 -16.98 13.00 -20.20
C MET A 373 -15.45 12.96 -20.33
N ALA A 374 -14.89 13.11 -21.55
CA ALA A 374 -13.46 13.18 -21.78
C ALA A 374 -12.73 14.31 -21.01
N LEU A 375 -13.43 15.37 -20.58
CA LEU A 375 -12.86 16.44 -19.75
C LEU A 375 -12.35 15.94 -18.38
N ILE A 376 -12.83 14.78 -17.91
CA ILE A 376 -12.37 14.13 -16.68
C ILE A 376 -10.87 13.86 -16.74
N LEU A 377 -10.34 13.52 -17.93
CA LEU A 377 -8.92 13.24 -18.15
C LEU A 377 -8.01 14.43 -17.79
N LEU A 378 -8.53 15.67 -17.80
CA LEU A 378 -7.78 16.85 -17.40
C LEU A 378 -7.52 16.89 -15.88
N PHE A 379 -8.35 16.21 -15.09
CA PHE A 379 -8.22 16.17 -13.63
C PHE A 379 -7.43 14.94 -13.16
N GLU A 380 -7.30 13.89 -13.97
CA GLU A 380 -6.54 12.68 -13.63
C GLU A 380 -5.07 12.90 -13.25
N PRO A 381 -4.32 13.85 -13.84
CA PRO A 381 -2.96 14.16 -13.40
C PRO A 381 -2.86 14.56 -11.91
N LEU A 382 -3.92 15.13 -11.34
CA LEU A 382 -3.98 15.46 -9.92
C LEU A 382 -3.96 14.22 -9.03
N HIS A 383 -4.29 13.03 -9.56
CA HIS A 383 -4.11 11.77 -8.84
C HIS A 383 -2.66 11.54 -8.46
N GLY A 384 -1.73 11.71 -9.42
CA GLY A 384 -0.30 11.56 -9.16
C GLY A 384 0.18 12.53 -8.08
N VAL A 385 -0.28 13.78 -8.10
CA VAL A 385 0.04 14.79 -7.07
C VAL A 385 -0.50 14.36 -5.71
N THR A 386 -1.80 14.02 -5.61
CA THR A 386 -2.41 13.60 -4.35
C THR A 386 -1.72 12.37 -3.78
N TYR A 387 -1.52 11.32 -4.60
CA TYR A 387 -1.00 10.05 -4.13
C TYR A 387 0.49 10.15 -3.77
N ALA A 388 1.33 10.69 -4.64
CA ALA A 388 2.77 10.78 -4.38
C ALA A 388 3.10 11.72 -3.21
N CYS A 389 2.48 12.90 -3.13
CA CYS A 389 2.74 13.84 -2.04
C CYS A 389 2.23 13.30 -0.69
N SER A 390 1.02 12.73 -0.64
CA SER A 390 0.49 12.18 0.62
C SER A 390 1.27 10.95 1.10
N LYS A 391 1.65 10.02 0.19
CA LYS A 391 2.47 8.85 0.55
C LYS A 391 3.84 9.26 1.07
N THR A 392 4.51 10.18 0.37
CA THR A 392 5.83 10.68 0.77
C THR A 392 5.76 11.40 2.11
N ALA A 393 4.76 12.26 2.31
CA ALA A 393 4.53 12.95 3.57
C ALA A 393 4.25 11.98 4.73
N ALA A 394 3.43 10.95 4.51
CA ALA A 394 3.08 9.96 5.52
C ALA A 394 4.29 9.13 5.97
N VAL A 395 5.13 8.69 5.02
CA VAL A 395 6.37 7.95 5.32
C VAL A 395 7.33 8.80 6.14
N GLU A 396 7.58 10.04 5.72
CA GLU A 396 8.46 10.96 6.44
C GLU A 396 7.90 11.33 7.83
N PHE A 397 6.59 11.54 7.94
CA PHE A 397 5.93 11.79 9.22
C PHE A 397 6.11 10.62 10.20
N ALA A 398 5.87 9.39 9.73
CA ALA A 398 6.05 8.19 10.54
C ALA A 398 7.52 8.04 10.97
N ALA A 399 8.48 8.24 10.05
CA ALA A 399 9.90 8.17 10.35
C ALA A 399 10.31 9.18 11.42
N ARG A 400 9.91 10.46 11.30
CA ARG A 400 10.28 11.52 12.27
C ARG A 400 9.72 11.33 13.68
N ILE A 401 8.54 10.70 13.82
CA ILE A 401 7.90 10.49 15.12
C ILE A 401 8.36 9.20 15.79
N THR A 402 8.85 8.24 15.02
CA THR A 402 9.25 6.94 15.57
C THR A 402 10.70 6.92 16.01
N PRO A 403 11.02 6.22 17.12
CA PRO A 403 12.41 5.99 17.52
C PRO A 403 13.17 5.19 16.47
N GLU A 404 14.49 5.39 16.40
CA GLU A 404 15.37 4.67 15.49
C GLU A 404 15.19 3.14 15.61
N GLY A 405 15.10 2.47 14.46
CA GLY A 405 14.85 1.02 14.36
C GLY A 405 13.39 0.60 14.55
N ARG A 406 12.45 1.54 14.66
CA ARG A 406 10.99 1.29 14.73
C ARG A 406 10.19 1.95 13.61
N GLU A 407 10.86 2.42 12.56
CA GLU A 407 10.26 3.16 11.44
C GLU A 407 9.21 2.32 10.71
N ALA A 408 9.51 1.05 10.46
CA ALA A 408 8.58 0.11 9.82
C ALA A 408 7.32 -0.11 10.69
N SER A 409 7.49 -0.24 12.01
CA SER A 409 6.37 -0.36 12.94
C SER A 409 5.53 0.92 12.98
N GLY A 410 6.17 2.09 12.95
CA GLY A 410 5.51 3.38 12.82
C GLY A 410 4.66 3.50 11.57
N GLN A 411 5.25 3.20 10.41
CA GLN A 411 4.53 3.19 9.14
C GLN A 411 3.37 2.19 9.15
N GLY A 412 3.53 1.03 9.80
CA GLY A 412 2.45 0.05 9.98
C GLY A 412 1.26 0.60 10.77
N ILE A 413 1.52 1.28 11.90
CA ILE A 413 0.46 1.90 12.71
C ILE A 413 -0.23 3.03 11.96
N LEU A 414 0.53 3.90 11.29
CA LEU A 414 -0.06 4.95 10.47
C LEU A 414 -0.92 4.34 9.36
N SER A 415 -0.43 3.32 8.66
CA SER A 415 -1.18 2.62 7.61
C SER A 415 -2.47 1.99 8.14
N MET A 416 -2.45 1.43 9.35
CA MET A 416 -3.65 0.92 10.01
C MET A 416 -4.67 2.03 10.29
N LEU A 417 -4.23 3.17 10.84
CA LEU A 417 -5.11 4.32 11.07
C LEU A 417 -5.75 4.81 9.77
N LEU A 418 -4.94 4.97 8.71
CA LEU A 418 -5.42 5.37 7.40
C LEU A 418 -6.37 4.33 6.77
N GLY A 419 -6.10 3.03 6.98
CA GLY A 419 -6.96 1.93 6.55
C GLY A 419 -8.35 1.95 7.19
N ILE A 420 -8.44 2.31 8.49
CA ILE A 420 -9.74 2.55 9.14
C ILE A 420 -10.49 3.68 8.42
N GLY A 421 -9.78 4.73 8.01
CA GLY A 421 -10.34 5.82 7.20
C GLY A 421 -10.90 5.30 5.88
N SER A 422 -10.17 4.43 5.20
CA SER A 422 -10.65 3.81 3.95
C SER A 422 -11.92 3.00 4.14
N VAL A 423 -12.01 2.21 5.22
CA VAL A 423 -13.21 1.40 5.57
C VAL A 423 -14.41 2.30 5.84
N VAL A 424 -14.25 3.32 6.69
CA VAL A 424 -15.34 4.28 6.97
C VAL A 424 -15.75 5.04 5.71
N GLY A 425 -14.76 5.45 4.90
CA GLY A 425 -14.97 6.17 3.66
C GLY A 425 -15.78 5.37 2.64
N LEU A 426 -15.47 4.08 2.47
CA LEU A 426 -16.18 3.22 1.53
C LEU A 426 -17.60 2.89 1.99
N SER A 427 -17.78 2.53 3.26
CA SER A 427 -19.12 2.24 3.81
C SER A 427 -20.04 3.46 3.77
N LEU A 428 -19.53 4.62 4.20
CA LEU A 428 -20.29 5.88 4.14
C LEU A 428 -20.49 6.35 2.70
N GLY A 429 -19.48 6.14 1.85
CA GLY A 429 -19.51 6.53 0.44
C GLY A 429 -20.59 5.82 -0.34
N GLY A 430 -20.65 4.49 -0.27
CA GLY A 430 -21.70 3.72 -0.93
C GLY A 430 -23.11 4.13 -0.48
N TRP A 431 -23.30 4.34 0.83
CA TRP A 431 -24.59 4.80 1.37
C TRP A 431 -24.99 6.21 0.88
N ILE A 432 -24.05 7.15 0.81
CA ILE A 432 -24.32 8.49 0.28
C ILE A 432 -24.63 8.42 -1.22
N GLU A 433 -23.93 7.58 -1.97
CA GLU A 433 -24.15 7.39 -3.41
C GLU A 433 -25.57 6.87 -3.67
N GLU A 434 -25.99 5.81 -2.96
CA GLU A 434 -27.34 5.25 -3.10
C GLU A 434 -28.43 6.27 -2.74
N THR A 435 -28.25 7.01 -1.65
CA THR A 435 -29.31 7.88 -1.09
C THR A 435 -29.40 9.24 -1.78
N PHE A 436 -28.25 9.82 -2.14
CA PHE A 436 -28.14 11.21 -2.60
C PHE A 436 -27.49 11.36 -3.98
N GLY A 437 -26.97 10.26 -4.56
CA GLY A 437 -26.29 10.25 -5.84
C GLY A 437 -24.81 10.66 -5.77
N ALA A 438 -24.06 10.25 -6.80
CA ALA A 438 -22.62 10.41 -6.89
C ALA A 438 -22.13 11.88 -6.82
N LYS A 439 -22.88 12.85 -7.36
CA LYS A 439 -22.48 14.28 -7.26
C LYS A 439 -22.41 14.78 -5.82
N ILE A 440 -23.36 14.36 -4.97
CA ILE A 440 -23.38 14.74 -3.56
C ILE A 440 -22.27 14.00 -2.82
N LEU A 441 -22.02 12.73 -3.17
CA LEU A 441 -20.89 11.95 -2.67
C LEU A 441 -19.55 12.68 -2.86
N TYR A 442 -19.16 13.02 -4.09
CA TYR A 442 -17.83 13.61 -4.32
C TYR A 442 -17.70 15.01 -3.70
N ARG A 443 -18.79 15.78 -3.61
CA ARG A 443 -18.80 17.08 -2.92
C ARG A 443 -18.72 16.95 -1.41
N SER A 444 -19.36 15.94 -0.80
CA SER A 444 -19.27 15.70 0.64
C SER A 444 -17.85 15.29 1.04
N TYR A 445 -17.19 14.45 0.24
CA TYR A 445 -15.78 14.10 0.48
C TYR A 445 -14.81 15.27 0.24
N ALA A 446 -15.10 16.16 -0.72
CA ALA A 446 -14.36 17.42 -0.85
C ALA A 446 -14.44 18.26 0.44
N LEU A 447 -15.64 18.33 1.05
CA LEU A 447 -15.85 19.04 2.31
C LEU A 447 -15.12 18.36 3.48
N ILE A 448 -15.22 17.03 3.62
CA ILE A 448 -14.54 16.26 4.67
C ILE A 448 -13.03 16.49 4.62
N VAL A 449 -12.42 16.40 3.42
CA VAL A 449 -10.98 16.64 3.24
C VAL A 449 -10.62 18.09 3.52
N THR A 450 -11.46 19.05 3.13
CA THR A 450 -11.25 20.47 3.44
C THR A 450 -11.29 20.74 4.94
N ILE A 451 -12.22 20.13 5.68
CA ILE A 451 -12.27 20.24 7.15
C ILE A 451 -11.00 19.67 7.79
N GLY A 452 -10.56 18.49 7.35
CA GLY A 452 -9.30 17.89 7.82
C GLY A 452 -8.07 18.78 7.53
N LEU A 453 -8.03 19.39 6.35
CA LEU A 453 -6.99 20.34 5.95
C LEU A 453 -7.00 21.62 6.83
N VAL A 454 -8.18 22.16 7.14
CA VAL A 454 -8.31 23.34 8.02
C VAL A 454 -7.85 23.02 9.43
N ILE A 455 -8.27 21.88 10.00
CA ILE A 455 -7.82 21.41 11.31
C ILE A 455 -6.29 21.33 11.36
N PHE A 456 -5.67 20.73 10.34
CA PHE A 456 -4.22 20.61 10.26
C PHE A 456 -3.53 21.97 10.14
N SER A 457 -4.05 22.87 9.30
CA SER A 457 -3.50 24.21 9.08
C SER A 457 -3.55 25.06 10.37
N VAL A 458 -4.64 24.95 11.14
CA VAL A 458 -4.77 25.61 12.45
C VAL A 458 -3.78 25.02 13.45
N ALA A 459 -3.62 23.69 13.48
CA ALA A 459 -2.68 23.01 14.36
C ALA A 459 -1.22 23.44 14.09
N MET A 460 -0.84 23.53 12.81
CA MET A 460 0.48 24.02 12.40
C MET A 460 0.72 25.48 12.81
N SER A 461 -0.29 26.33 12.69
CA SER A 461 -0.20 27.74 13.05
C SER A 461 0.05 27.92 14.54
N LYS A 462 -0.58 27.10 15.39
CA LYS A 462 -0.34 27.08 16.84
C LYS A 462 1.09 26.68 17.18
N GLN A 463 1.67 25.67 16.53
CA GLN A 463 3.04 25.23 16.80
C GLN A 463 4.09 26.32 16.48
N LYS A 464 3.89 27.07 15.39
CA LYS A 464 4.76 28.20 15.03
C LYS A 464 4.72 29.30 16.09
N CYS A 465 3.53 29.65 16.60
CA CYS A 465 3.38 30.61 17.70
C CYS A 465 4.10 30.15 18.96
N THR A 466 3.90 28.91 19.42
CA THR A 466 4.53 28.43 20.67
C THR A 466 6.05 28.38 20.56
N SER A 467 6.58 28.09 19.37
CA SER A 467 8.02 28.09 19.12
C SER A 467 8.58 29.50 19.13
N SER A 468 7.93 30.46 18.45
CA SER A 468 8.32 31.89 18.46
C SER A 468 8.32 32.45 19.88
N THR A 469 7.24 32.25 20.65
CA THR A 469 7.16 32.74 22.04
C THR A 469 8.20 32.09 22.95
N LYS A 470 8.66 30.86 22.67
CA LYS A 470 9.73 30.22 23.44
C LYS A 470 11.10 30.83 23.11
N TYR A 471 11.36 31.16 21.84
CA TYR A 471 12.57 31.89 21.43
C TYR A 471 12.56 33.33 21.97
N ASP A 472 11.45 34.05 21.85
CA ASP A 472 11.31 35.42 22.39
C ASP A 472 11.50 35.46 23.92
N LYS A 473 11.03 34.43 24.64
CA LYS A 473 11.25 34.29 26.10
C LYS A 473 12.68 33.94 26.46
N ILE A 474 13.41 33.24 25.59
CA ILE A 474 14.84 32.94 25.82
C ILE A 474 15.66 34.19 25.54
N GLU A 475 15.42 34.92 24.44
CA GLU A 475 16.10 36.19 24.15
C GLU A 475 15.85 37.23 25.25
N THR A 476 14.60 37.45 25.67
CA THR A 476 14.30 38.38 26.79
C THR A 476 14.86 37.92 28.14
N ALA A 477 15.02 36.62 28.39
CA ALA A 477 15.69 36.13 29.60
C ALA A 477 17.22 36.28 29.51
N THR A 478 17.78 36.35 28.31
CA THR A 478 19.22 36.57 28.09
C THR A 478 19.54 38.07 28.19
N GLU A 479 18.72 38.93 27.57
CA GLU A 479 18.84 40.39 27.71
C GLU A 479 18.65 40.88 29.16
N ASN A 480 17.73 40.30 29.93
CA ASN A 480 17.56 40.68 31.34
C ASN A 480 18.75 40.27 32.23
N LYS A 481 19.45 39.17 31.90
CA LYS A 481 20.70 38.79 32.59
C LYS A 481 21.83 39.75 32.27
N ASP A 482 21.96 40.16 31.00
CA ASP A 482 22.96 41.16 30.60
C ASP A 482 22.69 42.53 31.25
N PHE A 483 21.43 42.88 31.52
CA PHE A 483 21.06 44.10 32.26
C PHE A 483 21.31 44.01 33.79
N GLU A 484 21.15 42.84 34.41
CA GLU A 484 21.48 42.64 35.83
C GLU A 484 23.00 42.64 36.07
N ASP A 485 23.80 42.07 35.16
CA ASP A 485 25.27 42.08 35.26
C ASP A 485 25.87 43.49 35.04
N VAL A 486 25.23 44.33 34.22
CA VAL A 486 25.67 45.74 34.03
C VAL A 486 25.36 46.61 35.26
N ASN A 487 24.25 46.37 35.96
CA ASN A 487 23.91 47.13 37.18
C ASN A 487 24.72 46.72 38.42
N HIS A 488 25.30 45.52 38.45
CA HIS A 488 26.20 45.09 39.52
C HIS A 488 27.65 45.60 39.36
N THR A 489 27.99 46.26 38.25
CA THR A 489 29.34 46.80 38.01
C THR A 489 29.49 48.29 38.42
N HIS A 490 28.42 48.93 38.91
CA HIS A 490 28.43 50.32 39.38
C HIS A 490 27.74 50.53 40.74
N VAL A 491 28.11 49.74 41.75
CA VAL A 491 28.05 50.21 43.15
C VAL A 491 29.36 49.82 43.81
N ILE A 492 29.99 50.84 44.38
CA ILE A 492 31.34 50.95 44.97
C ILE A 492 31.64 49.89 46.02
#